data_AF-A0A2A2WPI7-F1
#
_entry.id   AF-A0A2A2WPI7-F1
#
_cell.length_a   1.000
_cell.length_b   1.000
_cell.length_c   1.000
_cell.angle_alpha   90.00
_cell.angle_beta   90.00
_cell.angle_gamma   90.00
#
_symmetry.space_group_name_H-M   'P 1'
#
loop_
_entity.id
_entity.type
_entity.pdbx_description
1 polymer ?
#
loop_
_entity_poly.entity_id
_entity_poly.type
_entity_poly.pdbx_seq_one_letter_code
_entity_poly.pdbx_strand_id
1 'polypeptide(L)'
;MTDTPATPAQPADSPHTAGLRKAVRFGALALAVLAVVSAAAWTAIDGTPGLWGALMGAAVGGAFVLTTAIVVIATAHSAPQTTAAVVLGTWLVKLLAAMGIVAVLSRYDFYSRPAFAVTVIAALIVVLAVETWAILKTRAPYVEPAAA
;
A
#
# COMPACT_ATOMS: atom_id res chain seq x y z
N MET A 1 20.79 36.22 -37.35
CA MET A 1 20.32 35.98 -35.98
C MET A 1 19.11 35.09 -36.10
N THR A 2 19.31 33.77 -36.03
CA THR A 2 18.25 32.75 -36.23
C THR A 2 17.87 32.21 -34.86
N ASP A 3 16.82 32.76 -34.27
CA ASP A 3 16.26 32.24 -33.03
C ASP A 3 15.41 31.02 -33.35
N THR A 4 15.99 29.83 -33.20
CA THR A 4 15.23 28.57 -33.22
C THR A 4 14.34 28.55 -31.97
N PRO A 5 13.01 28.44 -32.08
CA PRO A 5 12.14 28.33 -30.91
C PRO A 5 12.46 27.00 -30.18
N ALA A 6 12.76 27.09 -28.89
CA ALA A 6 12.95 25.91 -28.06
C ALA A 6 11.65 25.09 -28.00
N THR A 7 11.72 23.82 -28.41
CA THR A 7 10.63 22.85 -28.26
C THR A 7 10.21 22.79 -26.78
N PRO A 8 8.91 22.93 -26.45
CA PRO A 8 8.45 22.78 -25.08
C PRO A 8 8.85 21.41 -24.55
N ALA A 9 9.60 21.38 -23.44
CA ALA A 9 9.96 20.14 -22.78
C ALA A 9 8.68 19.41 -22.35
N GLN A 10 8.37 18.31 -23.03
CA GLN A 10 7.27 17.43 -22.67
C GLN A 10 7.51 16.97 -21.22
N PRO A 11 6.52 17.06 -20.30
CA PRO A 11 6.73 16.69 -18.91
C PRO A 11 7.07 15.20 -18.85
N ALA A 12 8.35 14.90 -18.69
CA ALA A 12 8.83 13.54 -18.57
C ALA A 12 8.31 12.98 -17.24
N ASP A 13 7.55 11.88 -17.30
CA ASP A 13 7.25 11.07 -16.12
C ASP A 13 8.57 10.78 -15.39
N SER A 14 8.78 11.42 -14.25
CA SER A 14 10.02 11.28 -13.49
C SER A 14 10.22 9.81 -13.09
N PRO A 15 11.45 9.25 -13.12
CA PRO A 15 11.74 7.85 -12.77
C PRO A 15 11.15 7.40 -11.43
N HIS A 16 10.98 8.33 -10.47
CA HIS A 16 10.30 8.13 -9.19
C HIS A 16 8.83 7.72 -9.33
N THR A 17 8.09 8.35 -10.24
CA THR A 17 6.66 8.09 -10.47
C THR A 17 6.44 6.71 -11.10
N ALA A 18 7.35 6.29 -11.99
CA ALA A 18 7.33 4.96 -12.59
C ALA A 18 7.63 3.85 -11.56
N GLY A 19 8.59 4.08 -10.65
CA GLY A 19 8.91 3.16 -9.56
C GLY A 19 7.75 2.94 -8.60
N LEU A 20 7.08 4.02 -8.20
CA LEU A 20 5.94 3.96 -7.29
C LEU A 20 4.75 3.23 -7.91
N ARG A 21 4.44 3.49 -9.19
CA ARG A 21 3.38 2.77 -9.91
C ARG A 21 3.65 1.27 -9.97
N LYS A 22 4.91 0.87 -10.14
CA LYS A 22 5.32 -0.53 -10.17
C LYS A 22 5.19 -1.18 -8.78
N ALA A 23 5.60 -0.50 -7.72
CA ALA A 23 5.45 -0.96 -6.34
C ALA A 23 3.97 -1.16 -5.96
N VAL A 24 3.10 -0.18 -6.28
CA VAL A 24 1.65 -0.28 -6.03
C VAL A 24 1.03 -1.46 -6.78
N ARG A 25 1.43 -1.69 -8.05
CA ARG A 25 0.93 -2.83 -8.84
C ARG A 25 1.33 -4.17 -8.23
N PHE A 26 2.58 -4.34 -7.82
CA PHE A 26 3.02 -5.59 -7.19
C PHE A 26 2.36 -5.82 -5.83
N GLY A 27 2.23 -4.77 -5.01
CA GLY A 27 1.50 -4.84 -3.74
C GLY A 27 0.03 -5.24 -3.94
N ALA A 28 -0.65 -4.61 -4.89
CA ALA A 28 -2.04 -4.93 -5.22
C ALA A 28 -2.20 -6.36 -5.76
N LEU A 29 -1.27 -6.82 -6.59
CA LEU A 29 -1.28 -8.20 -7.11
C LEU A 29 -1.05 -9.22 -5.99
N ALA A 30 -0.05 -9.01 -5.14
CA ALA A 30 0.24 -9.89 -4.01
C ALA A 30 -0.96 -9.97 -3.05
N LEU A 31 -1.59 -8.83 -2.77
CA LEU A 31 -2.81 -8.79 -1.97
C LEU A 31 -3.98 -9.51 -2.64
N ALA A 32 -4.17 -9.35 -3.95
CA ALA A 32 -5.23 -10.03 -4.68
C ALA A 32 -5.05 -11.55 -4.64
N VAL A 33 -3.82 -12.04 -4.85
CA VAL A 33 -3.49 -13.47 -4.72
C VAL A 33 -3.77 -13.95 -3.31
N LEU A 34 -3.31 -13.22 -2.29
CA LEU A 34 -3.59 -13.56 -0.90
C LEU A 34 -5.08 -13.59 -0.62
N ALA A 35 -5.85 -12.59 -1.09
CA ALA A 35 -7.29 -12.51 -0.88
C ALA A 35 -7.99 -13.73 -1.46
N VAL A 36 -7.63 -14.16 -2.67
CA VAL A 36 -8.21 -15.35 -3.32
C VAL A 36 -7.86 -16.62 -2.55
N VAL A 37 -6.59 -16.79 -2.16
CA VAL A 37 -6.12 -17.98 -1.42
C VAL A 37 -6.78 -18.04 -0.05
N SER A 38 -6.80 -16.94 0.70
CA SER A 38 -7.44 -16.84 2.01
C SER A 38 -8.95 -17.05 1.91
N ALA A 39 -9.62 -16.45 0.92
CA ALA A 39 -11.04 -16.66 0.69
C ALA A 39 -11.35 -18.13 0.42
N ALA A 40 -10.61 -18.80 -0.47
CA ALA A 40 -10.80 -20.21 -0.75
C ALA A 40 -10.57 -21.08 0.50
N ALA A 41 -9.47 -20.86 1.23
CA ALA A 41 -9.12 -21.61 2.43
C ALA A 41 -10.17 -21.46 3.54
N TRP A 42 -10.55 -20.22 3.88
CA TRP A 42 -11.53 -19.97 4.94
C TRP A 42 -12.95 -20.36 4.54
N THR A 43 -13.30 -20.27 3.26
CA THR A 43 -14.59 -20.80 2.79
C THR A 43 -14.66 -22.32 2.94
N ALA A 44 -13.55 -23.03 2.72
CA ALA A 44 -13.51 -24.48 2.92
C ALA A 44 -13.61 -24.88 4.40
N ILE A 45 -13.12 -24.05 5.32
CA ILE A 45 -13.10 -24.32 6.77
C ILE A 45 -14.42 -23.92 7.44
N ASP A 46 -14.86 -22.67 7.22
CA ASP A 46 -15.96 -22.04 7.95
C ASP A 46 -17.18 -21.74 7.05
N GLY A 47 -17.14 -22.08 5.76
CA GLY A 47 -18.21 -21.77 4.81
C GLY A 47 -18.34 -20.28 4.50
N THR A 48 -19.58 -19.79 4.39
CA THR A 48 -19.85 -18.39 4.02
C THR A 48 -19.32 -17.36 5.04
N PRO A 49 -19.33 -17.60 6.37
CA PRO A 49 -18.64 -16.72 7.32
C PRO A 49 -17.13 -16.59 7.09
N GLY A 50 -16.48 -17.67 6.67
CA GLY A 50 -15.06 -17.68 6.34
C GLY A 50 -14.72 -16.79 5.15
N LEU A 51 -15.56 -16.84 4.10
CA LEU A 51 -15.44 -15.97 2.92
C LEU A 51 -15.50 -14.50 3.32
N TRP A 52 -16.52 -14.10 4.08
CA TRP A 52 -16.68 -12.71 4.51
C TRP A 52 -15.52 -12.23 5.38
N GLY A 53 -15.07 -13.06 6.32
CA GLY A 53 -13.91 -12.74 7.16
C GLY A 53 -12.66 -12.50 6.32
N ALA A 54 -12.37 -13.38 5.36
CA ALA A 54 -11.22 -13.25 4.47
C ALA A 54 -11.30 -12.00 3.57
N LEU A 55 -12.45 -11.74 2.95
CA LEU A 55 -12.62 -10.57 2.08
C LEU A 55 -12.46 -9.26 2.84
N MET A 56 -13.07 -9.15 4.03
CA MET A 56 -12.91 -7.97 4.88
C MET A 56 -11.47 -7.82 5.35
N GLY A 57 -10.81 -8.93 5.73
CA GLY A 57 -9.43 -8.88 6.16
C GLY A 57 -8.47 -8.42 5.06
N ALA A 58 -8.67 -8.92 3.84
CA ALA A 58 -7.92 -8.47 2.66
C ALA A 58 -8.19 -7.00 2.33
N ALA A 59 -9.44 -6.54 2.45
CA ALA A 59 -9.81 -5.13 2.23
C ALA A 59 -9.08 -4.20 3.21
N VAL A 60 -8.98 -4.58 4.49
CA VAL A 60 -8.22 -3.82 5.51
C VAL A 60 -6.74 -3.76 5.15
N GLY A 61 -6.13 -4.88 4.75
CA GLY A 61 -4.75 -4.91 4.29
C GLY A 61 -4.51 -4.04 3.05
N GLY A 62 -5.46 -4.04 2.11
CA GLY A 62 -5.39 -3.19 0.91
C GLY A 62 -5.52 -1.70 1.20
N ALA A 63 -6.41 -1.33 2.11
CA ALA A 63 -6.51 0.05 2.58
C ALA A 63 -5.17 0.55 3.14
N PHE A 64 -4.41 -0.33 3.81
CA PHE A 64 -3.08 0.00 4.33
C PHE A 64 -2.09 0.39 3.22
N VAL A 65 -2.01 -0.40 2.14
CA VAL A 65 -1.16 -0.13 0.95
C VAL A 65 -1.57 1.18 0.30
N LEU A 66 -2.87 1.32 -0.01
CA LEU A 66 -3.39 2.46 -0.75
C LEU A 66 -3.11 3.75 0.01
N THR A 67 -3.32 3.76 1.33
CA THR A 67 -3.00 4.90 2.18
C THR A 67 -1.51 5.23 2.14
N THR A 68 -0.63 4.22 2.20
CA THR A 68 0.83 4.47 2.08
C THR A 68 1.18 5.10 0.74
N ALA A 69 0.66 4.56 -0.36
CA ALA A 69 0.91 5.08 -1.69
C ALA A 69 0.43 6.54 -1.84
N ILE A 70 -0.79 6.84 -1.38
CA ILE A 70 -1.35 8.20 -1.40
C ILE A 70 -0.45 9.17 -0.62
N VAL A 71 -0.02 8.77 0.58
CA VAL A 71 0.84 9.59 1.44
C VAL A 71 2.18 9.86 0.76
N VAL A 72 2.83 8.83 0.23
CA VAL A 72 4.12 8.98 -0.48
C VAL A 72 3.99 9.92 -1.68
N ILE A 73 2.93 9.80 -2.48
CA ILE A 73 2.67 10.70 -3.61
C ILE A 73 2.47 12.13 -3.10
N ALA A 74 1.62 12.30 -2.09
CA ALA A 74 1.28 13.61 -1.55
C ALA A 74 2.49 14.32 -0.92
N THR A 75 3.42 13.57 -0.30
CA THR A 75 4.59 14.14 0.37
C THR A 75 5.84 14.21 -0.51
N ALA A 76 5.81 13.76 -1.77
CA ALA A 76 6.99 13.62 -2.62
C ALA A 76 7.78 14.92 -2.82
N HIS A 77 7.13 16.09 -2.71
CA HIS A 77 7.75 17.41 -2.89
C HIS A 77 7.60 18.31 -1.65
N SER A 78 7.27 17.73 -0.50
CA SER A 78 7.03 18.48 0.74
C SER A 78 8.31 18.71 1.54
N ALA A 79 8.33 19.76 2.35
CA ALA A 79 9.43 20.01 3.28
C ALA A 79 9.57 18.87 4.31
N PRO A 80 10.79 18.55 4.81
CA PRO A 80 11.01 17.43 5.72
C PRO A 80 10.11 17.43 6.96
N GLN A 81 9.86 18.62 7.52
CA GLN A 81 8.99 18.77 8.70
C GLN A 81 7.53 18.43 8.40
N THR A 82 7.03 18.79 7.21
CA THR A 82 5.68 18.42 6.75
C THR A 82 5.59 16.91 6.53
N THR A 83 6.59 16.30 5.89
CA THR A 83 6.63 14.85 5.68
C THR A 83 6.63 14.09 7.01
N ALA A 84 7.42 14.52 8.00
CA ALA A 84 7.43 13.91 9.32
C ALA A 84 6.05 14.00 10.03
N ALA A 85 5.41 15.16 9.97
CA ALA A 85 4.07 15.35 10.53
C ALA A 85 3.01 14.46 9.84
N VAL A 86 3.06 14.36 8.51
CA VAL A 86 2.13 13.53 7.72
C VAL A 86 2.34 12.05 8.00
N VAL A 87 3.59 11.58 8.11
CA VAL A 87 3.90 10.18 8.44
C VAL A 87 3.34 9.81 9.82
N LEU A 88 3.57 10.65 10.83
CA LEU A 88 3.02 10.45 12.17
C LEU A 88 1.49 10.50 12.19
N GLY A 89 0.90 11.48 11.50
CA GLY A 89 -0.56 11.60 11.38
C GLY A 89 -1.19 10.39 10.69
N THR A 90 -0.56 9.88 9.63
CA THR A 90 -1.00 8.68 8.90
C THR A 90 -0.97 7.45 9.80
N TRP A 91 0.08 7.28 10.59
CA TRP A 91 0.18 6.18 11.55
C TRP A 91 -0.96 6.22 12.57
N LEU A 92 -1.25 7.40 13.14
CA LEU A 92 -2.33 7.59 14.09
C LEU A 92 -3.70 7.29 13.46
N VAL A 93 -3.95 7.80 12.26
CA VAL A 93 -5.19 7.55 11.51
C VAL A 93 -5.35 6.05 11.23
N LYS A 94 -4.28 5.36 10.83
CA LYS A 94 -4.29 3.91 10.58
C LYS A 94 -4.61 3.12 11.86
N LEU A 95 -4.07 3.51 13.01
CA LEU A 95 -4.41 2.87 14.28
C LEU A 95 -5.88 3.06 14.66
N LEU A 96 -6.38 4.29 14.57
CA LEU A 96 -7.77 4.59 14.86
C LEU A 96 -8.71 3.85 13.90
N ALA A 97 -8.35 3.76 12.61
CA ALA A 97 -9.09 2.98 11.63
C ALA A 97 -9.12 1.49 12.00
N ALA A 98 -7.98 0.89 12.34
CA ALA A 98 -7.91 -0.51 12.74
C ALA A 98 -8.77 -0.80 13.99
N MET A 99 -8.66 0.04 15.03
CA MET A 99 -9.51 -0.07 16.22
C MET A 99 -10.99 0.11 15.89
N GLY A 100 -11.34 1.10 15.06
CA GLY A 100 -12.71 1.36 14.64
C GLY A 100 -13.32 0.19 13.89
N ILE A 101 -12.57 -0.39 12.95
CA ILE A 101 -13.01 -1.56 12.17
C ILE A 101 -13.26 -2.73 13.12
N VAL A 102 -12.33 -3.07 14.01
CA VAL A 102 -12.52 -4.17 14.98
C VAL A 102 -13.68 -3.88 15.93
N ALA A 103 -13.83 -2.64 16.41
CA ALA A 103 -14.91 -2.26 17.33
C ALA A 103 -16.30 -2.29 16.69
N VAL A 104 -16.40 -2.02 15.39
CA VAL A 104 -17.64 -2.15 14.63
C VAL A 104 -17.91 -3.61 14.32
N LEU A 105 -16.93 -4.33 13.78
CA LEU A 105 -17.06 -5.75 13.41
C LEU A 105 -17.31 -6.65 14.62
N SER A 106 -16.83 -6.31 15.82
CA SER A 106 -17.07 -7.10 17.04
C SER A 106 -18.56 -7.24 17.39
N ARG A 107 -19.41 -6.33 16.88
CA ARG A 107 -20.87 -6.34 17.07
C ARG A 107 -21.61 -7.29 16.14
N TYR A 108 -20.92 -7.83 15.13
CA TYR A 108 -21.49 -8.69 14.11
C TYR A 108 -20.96 -10.13 14.22
N ASP A 109 -21.78 -11.08 13.77
CA ASP A 109 -21.58 -12.53 13.86
C ASP A 109 -21.62 -13.24 12.49
N PHE A 110 -21.86 -12.50 11.40
CA PHE A 110 -21.93 -13.05 10.03
C PHE A 110 -20.59 -13.54 9.47
N TYR A 111 -19.46 -13.22 10.12
CA TYR A 111 -18.12 -13.53 9.65
C TYR A 111 -17.33 -14.35 10.67
N SER A 112 -16.40 -15.16 10.17
CA SER A 112 -15.45 -15.87 11.01
C SER A 112 -14.40 -14.89 11.54
N ARG A 113 -14.42 -14.66 12.85
CA ARG A 113 -13.42 -13.85 13.57
C ARG A 113 -11.99 -14.32 13.33
N PRO A 114 -11.66 -15.63 13.41
CA PRO A 114 -10.31 -16.09 13.09
C PRO A 114 -9.97 -15.87 11.61
N ALA A 115 -10.92 -16.08 10.68
CA ALA A 115 -10.69 -15.80 9.26
C ALA A 115 -10.31 -14.34 9.00
N PHE A 116 -11.05 -13.42 9.61
CA PHE A 116 -10.76 -12.00 9.55
C PHE A 116 -9.38 -11.68 10.13
N ALA A 117 -9.12 -12.06 11.38
CA ALA A 117 -7.89 -11.72 12.08
C ALA A 117 -6.64 -12.26 11.36
N VAL A 118 -6.66 -13.54 10.99
CA VAL A 118 -5.53 -14.19 10.29
C VAL A 118 -5.31 -13.56 8.92
N THR A 119 -6.38 -13.28 8.17
CA THR A 119 -6.25 -12.68 6.84
C THR A 119 -5.73 -11.24 6.91
N VAL A 120 -6.17 -10.44 7.90
CA VAL A 120 -5.59 -9.10 8.14
C VAL A 120 -4.10 -9.19 8.43
N ILE A 121 -3.70 -10.05 9.37
CA ILE A 121 -2.29 -10.20 9.76
C ILE A 121 -1.45 -10.65 8.57
N ALA A 122 -1.90 -11.68 7.85
CA ALA A 122 -1.22 -12.16 6.66
C ALA A 122 -1.11 -11.07 5.59
N ALA A 123 -2.17 -10.29 5.38
CA ALA A 123 -2.18 -9.19 4.42
C ALA A 123 -1.18 -8.11 4.80
N LEU A 124 -1.13 -7.71 6.07
CA LEU A 124 -0.16 -6.73 6.56
C LEU A 124 1.29 -7.21 6.37
N ILE A 125 1.58 -8.48 6.68
CA ILE A 125 2.92 -9.06 6.49
C ILE A 125 3.30 -9.07 5.01
N VAL A 126 2.43 -9.58 4.14
CA VAL A 126 2.68 -9.70 2.70
C VAL A 126 2.87 -8.32 2.08
N VAL A 127 1.99 -7.38 2.39
CA VAL A 127 2.08 -6.00 1.92
C VAL A 127 3.40 -5.37 2.33
N LEU A 128 3.73 -5.44 3.62
CA LEU A 128 4.93 -4.80 4.15
C LEU A 128 6.20 -5.43 3.56
N ALA A 129 6.21 -6.75 3.37
CA ALA A 129 7.30 -7.46 2.71
C ALA A 129 7.47 -7.00 1.25
N VAL A 130 6.38 -6.86 0.50
CA VAL A 130 6.42 -6.39 -0.89
C VAL A 130 6.86 -4.94 -0.97
N GLU A 131 6.39 -4.06 -0.09
CA GLU A 131 6.82 -2.66 0.00
C GLU A 131 8.32 -2.57 0.30
N THR A 132 8.78 -3.30 1.32
CA THR A 132 10.20 -3.34 1.71
C THR A 132 11.06 -3.86 0.57
N TRP A 133 10.66 -4.95 -0.08
CA TRP A 133 11.36 -5.52 -1.22
C TRP A 133 11.42 -4.56 -2.40
N ALA A 134 10.31 -3.87 -2.70
CA ALA A 134 10.25 -2.87 -3.76
C ALA A 134 11.28 -1.77 -3.52
N ILE A 135 11.32 -1.19 -2.30
CA ILE A 135 12.27 -0.14 -1.90
C ILE A 135 13.72 -0.61 -2.03
N LEU A 136 14.02 -1.82 -1.56
CA LEU A 136 15.37 -2.38 -1.64
C LEU A 136 15.82 -2.57 -3.10
N LYS A 137 14.90 -2.90 -4.00
CA LYS A 137 15.17 -3.08 -5.43
C LYS A 137 15.36 -1.75 -6.18
N THR A 138 14.72 -0.66 -5.74
CA THR A 138 14.80 0.66 -6.41
C THR A 138 16.05 1.48 -6.11
N ARG A 139 17.03 0.97 -5.34
CA ARG A 139 18.27 1.73 -5.08
C ARG A 139 18.99 2.08 -6.39
N ALA A 140 18.78 3.30 -6.87
CA ALA A 140 19.63 3.96 -7.85
C ALA A 140 20.98 4.30 -7.20
N PRO A 141 22.08 4.34 -7.97
CA PRO A 141 23.41 4.66 -7.45
C PRO A 141 23.39 5.99 -6.70
N TYR A 142 23.91 6.00 -5.47
CA TYR A 142 23.98 7.16 -4.56
C TYR A 142 25.02 8.22 -4.97
N VAL A 143 25.49 8.16 -6.21
CA VAL A 143 26.51 9.04 -6.76
C VAL A 143 25.93 9.73 -7.97
N GLU A 144 25.61 11.01 -7.83
CA GLU A 144 25.59 11.89 -9.00
C GLU A 144 26.96 11.80 -9.69
N PRO A 145 27.02 11.59 -11.03
CA PRO A 145 28.27 11.77 -11.75
C PRO A 145 28.74 13.20 -11.50
N ALA A 146 29.92 13.35 -10.89
CA ALA A 146 30.57 14.65 -10.83
C ALA A 146 30.65 15.18 -12.26
N ALA A 147 29.99 16.31 -12.52
CA ALA A 147 30.08 16.97 -13.81
C ALA A 147 31.56 17.26 -14.09
N ALA A 148 32.11 16.60 -15.10
CA ALA A 148 33.44 16.83 -15.63
C ALA A 148 33.40 18.01 -16.62
#